data_AF-A0A7Y3M470-F1
#
_entry.id   AF-A0A7Y3M470-F1
#
_cell.length_a   1.000
_cell.length_b   1.000
_cell.length_c   1.000
_cell.angle_alpha   90.00
_cell.angle_beta   90.00
_cell.angle_gamma   90.00
#
_symmetry.space_group_name_H-M   'P 1'
#
loop_
_entity.id
_entity.type
_entity.pdbx_description
1 polymer ?
#
loop_
_entity_poly.entity_id
_entity_poly.type
_entity_poly.pdbx_seq_one_letter_code
_entity_poly.pdbx_strand_id
1 'polypeptide(L)' 'MELYVEASIAEELISISKSFNVDAQIIGRVESSTQKKLTISSDYGIFEYS' A
#
# COMPACT_ATOMS: atom_id res chain seq x y z
N MET A 1 5.22 6.91 4.94
CA MET A 1 4.35 7.70 4.04
C MET A 1 3.68 6.72 3.10
N GLU A 2 2.39 6.88 2.84
CA GLU A 2 1.60 5.99 1.99
C GLU A 2 0.99 6.79 0.85
N LEU A 3 0.94 6.22 -0.34
CA LEU A 3 0.38 6.86 -1.52
C LEU A 3 -0.57 5.89 -2.22
N TYR A 4 -1.75 6.38 -2.56
CA TYR A 4 -2.76 5.65 -3.32
C TYR A 4 -2.64 6.05 -4.78
N VAL A 5 -2.21 5.11 -5.62
CA VAL A 5 -2.00 5.30 -7.05
C VAL A 5 -2.55 4.14 -7.85
N GLU A 6 -2.70 4.34 -9.16
CA GLU A 6 -2.91 3.27 -10.10
C GLU A 6 -1.72 2.30 -10.11
N ALA A 7 -2.00 1.00 -10.21
CA ALA A 7 -0.97 -0.04 -10.19
C ALA A 7 0.05 0.12 -11.33
N SER A 8 -0.37 0.70 -12.47
CA SER A 8 0.48 0.92 -13.64
C SER A 8 1.64 1.89 -13.41
N ILE A 9 1.54 2.80 -12.44
CA ILE A 9 2.57 3.80 -12.14
C ILE A 9 3.36 3.51 -10.85
N ALA A 10 3.00 2.46 -10.11
CA ALA A 10 3.59 2.17 -8.80
C ALA A 10 5.10 1.87 -8.89
N GLU A 11 5.52 1.09 -9.87
CA GLU A 11 6.94 0.72 -10.06
C GLU A 11 7.82 1.93 -10.42
N GLU A 12 7.29 2.85 -11.23
CA GLU A 12 8.00 4.09 -11.57
C GLU A 12 8.23 4.96 -10.33
N LEU A 13 7.22 5.09 -9.48
CA LEU A 13 7.32 5.84 -8.21
C LEU A 13 8.33 5.19 -7.25
N ILE A 14 8.39 3.87 -7.19
CA ILE A 14 9.40 3.16 -6.38
C ILE A 14 10.80 3.45 -6.92
N SER A 15 10.99 3.43 -8.24
CA SER A 15 12.27 3.78 -8.87
C SER A 15 12.71 5.21 -8.55
N ILE A 16 11.77 6.18 -8.65
CA ILE A 16 12.02 7.57 -8.28
C ILE A 16 12.41 7.66 -6.79
N SER A 17 11.67 7.02 -5.89
CA SER A 17 11.97 7.02 -4.45
C SER A 17 13.39 6.52 -4.15
N LYS A 18 13.80 5.42 -4.80
CA LYS A 18 15.16 4.86 -4.68
C LYS A 18 16.24 5.84 -5.15
N SER A 19 15.97 6.67 -6.18
CA SER A 19 16.91 7.71 -6.62
C SER A 19 17.17 8.80 -5.56
N PHE A 20 16.21 9.01 -4.65
CA PHE A 20 16.35 9.86 -3.48
C PHE A 20 16.86 9.09 -2.24
N ASN A 21 17.28 7.84 -2.43
CA ASN A 21 17.78 6.96 -1.37
C ASN A 21 16.72 6.67 -0.28
N VAL A 22 15.44 6.65 -0.68
CA VAL A 22 14.29 6.32 0.16
C VAL A 22 13.67 5.02 -0.33
N ASP A 23 13.55 4.04 0.56
CA ASP A 23 12.91 2.76 0.25
C ASP A 23 11.40 2.91 0.09
N ALA A 24 10.87 2.32 -0.97
CA ALA A 24 9.45 2.27 -1.28
C ALA A 24 9.07 0.86 -1.75
N GLN A 25 7.84 0.46 -1.44
CA GLN A 25 7.29 -0.83 -1.80
C GLN A 25 5.76 -0.74 -1.84
N ILE A 26 5.13 -1.65 -2.59
CA ILE A 26 3.67 -1.79 -2.59
C ILE A 26 3.27 -2.59 -1.34
N ILE A 27 2.62 -1.94 -0.38
CA ILE A 27 2.22 -2.56 0.90
C ILE A 27 0.76 -3.03 0.94
N GLY A 28 -0.04 -2.72 -0.07
CA GLY A 28 -1.47 -3.02 -0.06
C GLY A 28 -2.22 -2.50 -1.29
N ARG A 29 -3.54 -2.61 -1.26
CA ARG A 29 -4.46 -2.15 -2.32
C ARG A 29 -5.80 -1.74 -1.73
N VAL A 30 -6.56 -0.96 -2.48
CA VAL A 30 -7.93 -0.58 -2.16
C VAL A 30 -8.90 -1.37 -3.03
N GLU A 31 -9.98 -1.85 -2.43
CA GLU A 31 -11.06 -2.54 -3.13
C GLU A 31 -12.41 -1.88 -2.78
N SER A 32 -13.37 -2.01 -3.69
CA SER A 32 -14.74 -1.56 -3.43
C SER A 32 -15.35 -2.40 -2.31
N SER A 33 -16.01 -1.74 -1.36
CA SER A 33 -16.70 -2.37 -0.25
C SER A 33 -17.99 -1.63 0.06
N THR A 34 -19.02 -2.35 0.49
CA THR A 34 -20.30 -1.78 0.93
C THR A 34 -20.22 -1.17 2.34
N GLN A 35 -19.14 -1.46 3.07
CA GLN A 35 -18.90 -0.98 4.43
C GLN A 35 -17.46 -0.47 4.58
N LYS A 36 -17.24 0.43 5.53
CA LYS A 36 -15.88 0.83 5.92
C LYS A 36 -15.18 -0.40 6.49
N LYS A 37 -14.01 -0.73 5.95
CA LYS A 37 -13.21 -1.86 6.42
C LYS A 37 -11.73 -1.58 6.21
N LEU A 38 -10.91 -2.00 7.17
CA LEU A 38 -9.45 -2.03 7.06
C LEU A 38 -8.96 -3.39 7.53
N THR A 39 -8.11 -4.04 6.73
CA THR A 39 -7.46 -5.30 7.09
C THR A 39 -5.95 -5.09 7.04
N ILE A 40 -5.26 -5.33 8.15
CA ILE A 40 -3.81 -5.27 8.25
C ILE A 40 -3.30 -6.70 8.42
N SER A 41 -2.52 -7.18 7.44
CA SER A 41 -1.84 -8.47 7.51
C SER A 41 -0.38 -8.24 7.86
N SER A 42 0.09 -8.85 8.94
CA SER A 42 1.47 -8.76 9.40
C SER A 42 1.97 -10.13 9.87
N ASP A 43 3.27 -10.22 10.19
CA ASP A 43 3.86 -11.44 10.77
C ASP A 43 3.22 -11.83 12.12
N TYR A 44 2.52 -10.90 12.78
CA TYR A 44 1.81 -11.12 14.04
C TYR A 44 0.35 -11.56 13.86
N GLY A 45 -0.11 -11.73 12.62
CA GLY A 45 -1.48 -12.12 12.28
C GLY A 45 -2.25 -11.05 11.50
N ILE A 46 -3.57 -11.25 11.44
CA ILE A 46 -4.52 -10.41 10.70
C ILE A 46 -5.33 -9.56 11.69
N PHE A 47 -5.34 -8.23 11.50
CA PHE A 47 -6.12 -7.28 12.27
C PHE A 47 -7.21 -6.66 11.39
N GLU A 48 -8.46 -6.71 11.82
CA GLU A 48 -9.60 -6.17 11.07
C GLU A 48 -10.29 -5.03 11.84
N TYR A 49 -10.65 -3.97 11.14
CA TYR A 49 -11.42 -2.83 11.64
C TYR A 49 -12.63 -2.62 10.74
N SER A 50 -13.82 -2.35 11.31
CA SER A 50 -15.10 -2.15 10.62
C SER A 50 -15.82 -0.92 11.14
#